data_AF-E9GSD2-F1
#
_entry.id   AF-E9GSD2-F1
#
_cell.length_a   1.000
_cell.length_b   1.000
_cell.length_c   1.000
_cell.angle_alpha   90.00
_cell.angle_beta   90.00
_cell.angle_gamma   90.00
#
_symmetry.space_group_name_H-M   'P 1'
#
loop_
_entity.id
_entity.type
_entity.pdbx_description
1 polymer ?
#
loop_
_entity_poly.entity_id
_entity_poly.type
_entity_poly.pdbx_seq_one_letter_code
_entity_poly.pdbx_strand_id
1 'polypeptide(L)'
;MAAKTKAEEDIIPEGEEHGNPPKYLERLIHQPTWSSDIAHWTFYELFNTMGDPTLTQLELTKPDTVLTFDHLMDTLGFCFLYQVKVYDQAPEDEIQIDEFWTNKSKADKLEEISQLILVLLKLLVSIPKSKTQSKRLKSRLATHINIYELKRTNQKPNILLKICTSHRGDANEFKLIKLLLKAGADPNAVDQERRSPLHLLAKKELYSFKMWGNPSYFTRAENFTSIVRVILEGRFHEDQINLRGQSALECLKPLLPLYPNAQFCQLVGSFLKGVRPLSCIAAKVVQKHQLPCECLPVTLQSMVLQH
;
A
#
# COMPACT_ATOMS: atom_id res chain seq x y z
N MET A 1 -18.89 -73.11 -6.35
CA MET A 1 -19.51 -72.16 -5.41
C MET A 1 -18.48 -71.08 -5.14
N ALA A 2 -18.57 -69.90 -5.79
CA ALA A 2 -19.31 -68.71 -5.32
C ALA A 2 -18.68 -68.12 -4.04
N ALA A 3 -18.43 -66.83 -3.84
CA ALA A 3 -18.53 -65.61 -4.64
C ALA A 3 -17.75 -64.49 -3.89
N LYS A 4 -17.56 -63.36 -4.59
CA LYS A 4 -16.97 -62.06 -4.21
C LYS A 4 -17.40 -61.49 -2.84
N THR A 5 -16.55 -60.62 -2.28
CA THR A 5 -16.79 -59.21 -1.80
C THR A 5 -15.60 -58.76 -0.94
N LYS A 6 -15.18 -57.50 -0.73
CA LYS A 6 -15.28 -56.16 -1.35
C LYS A 6 -14.50 -55.26 -0.36
N ALA A 7 -13.69 -54.33 -0.89
CA ALA A 7 -13.11 -53.12 -0.29
C ALA A 7 -13.26 -52.78 1.22
N GLU A 8 -12.11 -52.52 1.87
CA GLU A 8 -11.86 -51.59 2.99
C GLU A 8 -10.45 -51.02 2.65
N GLU A 9 -10.23 -49.82 2.09
CA GLU A 9 -10.45 -48.46 2.61
C GLU A 9 -10.03 -48.28 4.07
N ASP A 10 -8.71 -48.35 4.31
CA ASP A 10 -8.10 -47.82 5.53
C ASP A 10 -7.79 -46.33 5.38
N ILE A 11 -8.43 -45.59 6.27
CA ILE A 11 -8.44 -44.15 6.46
C ILE A 11 -7.13 -43.72 7.12
N ILE A 12 -6.39 -42.80 6.49
CA ILE A 12 -5.31 -42.05 7.15
C ILE A 12 -5.81 -40.60 7.31
N PRO A 13 -5.75 -40.01 8.52
CA PRO A 13 -6.42 -38.74 8.81
C PRO A 13 -5.72 -37.55 8.16
N GLU A 14 -6.53 -36.65 7.60
CA GLU A 14 -6.14 -35.36 7.07
C GLU A 14 -5.47 -34.50 8.17
N GLY A 15 -4.15 -34.34 8.05
CA GLY A 15 -3.39 -33.32 8.76
C GLY A 15 -3.37 -32.02 7.95
N GLU A 16 -3.72 -30.92 8.61
CA GLU A 16 -3.74 -29.55 8.10
C GLU A 16 -2.43 -29.14 7.40
N GLU A 17 -2.43 -29.05 6.06
CA GLU A 17 -1.41 -28.31 5.31
C GLU A 17 -1.66 -26.80 5.39
N HIS A 18 -1.30 -26.19 6.52
CA HIS A 18 -1.04 -24.76 6.57
C HIS A 18 0.35 -24.46 5.99
N GLY A 19 0.39 -23.85 4.80
CA GLY A 19 1.52 -22.96 4.45
C GLY A 19 2.35 -23.25 3.21
N ASN A 20 1.97 -24.17 2.31
CA ASN A 20 2.61 -24.28 1.00
C ASN A 20 1.76 -23.61 -0.09
N PRO A 21 2.30 -22.65 -0.87
CA PRO A 21 1.58 -22.10 -2.02
C PRO A 21 1.33 -23.20 -3.06
N PRO A 22 0.25 -23.11 -3.86
CA PRO A 22 -0.03 -24.12 -4.88
C PRO A 22 1.17 -24.22 -5.83
N LYS A 23 1.73 -25.44 -5.97
CA LYS A 23 2.87 -25.78 -6.86
C LYS A 23 2.74 -25.23 -8.29
N TYR A 24 1.51 -24.92 -8.72
CA TYR A 24 1.19 -24.28 -10.00
C TYR A 24 1.84 -22.90 -10.18
N LEU A 25 1.89 -22.06 -9.13
CA LEU A 25 2.48 -20.72 -9.22
C LEU A 25 3.99 -20.77 -9.50
N GLU A 26 4.68 -21.75 -8.94
CA GLU A 26 6.12 -21.93 -9.17
C GLU A 26 6.41 -22.37 -10.60
N ARG A 27 5.59 -23.27 -11.16
CA ARG A 27 5.72 -23.67 -12.57
C ARG A 27 5.50 -22.52 -13.53
N LEU A 28 4.56 -21.62 -13.23
CA LEU A 28 4.24 -20.46 -14.07
C LEU A 28 5.36 -19.40 -14.14
N ILE A 29 6.19 -19.29 -13.09
CA ILE A 29 7.29 -18.32 -13.05
C ILE A 29 8.56 -18.91 -13.67
N HIS A 30 8.79 -20.22 -13.50
CA HIS A 30 10.04 -20.90 -13.90
C HIS A 30 10.01 -21.56 -15.28
N GLN A 31 8.84 -21.86 -15.87
CA GLN A 31 8.76 -22.51 -17.19
C GLN A 31 7.88 -21.71 -18.16
N PRO A 32 8.46 -20.79 -18.94
CA PRO A 32 7.76 -20.13 -20.03
C PRO A 32 7.83 -21.05 -21.26
N THR A 33 6.93 -22.03 -21.36
CA THR A 33 6.75 -22.75 -22.62
C THR A 33 5.39 -22.44 -23.23
N TRP A 34 5.44 -21.90 -24.45
CA TRP A 34 4.35 -21.64 -25.40
C TRP A 34 3.22 -20.71 -24.94
N SER A 35 3.45 -19.94 -23.88
CA SER A 35 2.76 -18.67 -23.70
C SER A 35 3.60 -17.76 -22.83
N SER A 36 4.05 -16.67 -23.42
CA SER A 36 4.55 -15.46 -22.76
C SER A 36 3.67 -15.13 -21.55
N ASP A 37 4.24 -15.28 -20.35
CA ASP A 37 3.70 -14.89 -19.05
C ASP A 37 2.16 -14.94 -18.91
N ILE A 38 1.54 -16.13 -19.07
CA ILE A 38 0.08 -16.32 -18.88
C ILE A 38 -0.38 -15.74 -17.55
N ALA A 39 0.44 -15.89 -16.50
CA ALA A 39 0.10 -15.41 -15.17
C ALA A 39 -0.05 -13.88 -15.16
N HIS A 40 0.90 -13.17 -15.74
CA HIS A 40 0.83 -11.72 -15.86
C HIS A 40 -0.24 -11.25 -16.85
N TRP A 41 -0.49 -11.99 -17.94
CA TRP A 41 -1.59 -11.70 -18.87
C TRP A 41 -2.97 -11.90 -18.24
N THR A 42 -3.17 -12.99 -17.50
CA THR A 42 -4.41 -13.24 -16.74
C THR A 42 -4.59 -12.16 -15.67
N PHE A 43 -3.50 -11.78 -15.02
CA PHE A 43 -3.47 -10.67 -14.07
C PHE A 43 -3.84 -9.33 -14.76
N TYR A 44 -3.28 -9.05 -15.92
CA TYR A 44 -3.50 -7.82 -16.70
C TYR A 44 -4.94 -7.74 -17.20
N GLU A 45 -5.49 -8.86 -17.69
CA GLU A 45 -6.89 -8.93 -18.12
C GLU A 45 -7.84 -8.75 -16.94
N LEU A 46 -7.54 -9.37 -15.80
CA LEU A 46 -8.29 -9.15 -14.57
C LEU A 46 -8.20 -7.69 -14.11
N PHE A 47 -7.04 -7.06 -14.24
CA PHE A 47 -6.85 -5.64 -13.95
C PHE A 47 -7.70 -4.75 -14.84
N ASN A 48 -7.70 -5.00 -16.16
CA ASN A 48 -8.52 -4.24 -17.09
C ASN A 48 -10.02 -4.42 -16.80
N THR A 49 -10.45 -5.65 -16.55
CA THR A 49 -11.84 -5.99 -16.23
C THR A 49 -12.30 -5.31 -14.93
N MET A 50 -11.47 -5.37 -13.89
CA MET A 50 -11.77 -4.79 -12.58
C MET A 50 -11.58 -3.27 -12.52
N GLY A 51 -10.76 -2.72 -13.41
CA GLY A 51 -10.51 -1.29 -13.57
C GLY A 51 -11.60 -0.56 -14.37
N ASP A 52 -12.49 -1.28 -15.04
CA ASP A 52 -13.61 -0.71 -15.80
C ASP A 52 -14.61 -0.02 -14.85
N PRO A 53 -14.82 1.31 -14.98
CA PRO A 53 -15.77 2.06 -14.17
C PRO A 53 -17.21 1.56 -14.30
N THR A 54 -17.57 0.97 -15.44
CA THR A 54 -18.94 0.51 -15.74
C THR A 54 -19.29 -0.75 -14.94
N LEU A 55 -18.35 -1.68 -14.80
CA LEU A 55 -18.52 -2.91 -14.00
C LEU A 55 -18.68 -2.58 -12.51
N THR A 56 -17.86 -1.64 -12.02
CA THR A 56 -17.83 -1.25 -10.61
C THR A 56 -19.14 -0.59 -10.13
N GLN A 57 -19.81 0.20 -10.97
CA GLN A 57 -21.06 0.87 -10.61
C GLN A 57 -22.30 -0.03 -10.75
N LEU A 58 -22.31 -0.91 -11.74
CA LEU A 58 -23.50 -1.68 -12.12
C LEU A 58 -23.69 -2.96 -11.29
N GLU A 59 -22.60 -3.55 -10.82
CA GLU A 59 -22.63 -4.81 -10.08
C GLU A 59 -22.85 -4.58 -8.58
N LEU A 60 -22.03 -3.78 -7.90
CA LEU A 60 -21.99 -3.66 -6.42
C LEU A 60 -23.32 -3.30 -5.71
N THR A 61 -24.36 -2.90 -6.44
CA THR A 61 -25.69 -2.53 -5.92
C THR A 61 -26.73 -3.65 -6.06
N LYS A 62 -26.43 -4.76 -6.73
CA LYS A 62 -27.36 -5.88 -6.96
C LYS A 62 -27.09 -7.06 -6.00
N PRO A 63 -28.14 -7.72 -5.50
CA PRO A 63 -28.00 -8.87 -4.59
C PRO A 63 -27.34 -10.10 -5.23
N ASP A 64 -27.41 -10.23 -6.57
CA ASP A 64 -26.79 -11.31 -7.35
C ASP A 64 -25.45 -10.88 -7.98
N THR A 65 -24.57 -10.31 -7.17
CA THR A 65 -23.24 -9.92 -7.62
C THR A 65 -22.31 -11.11 -7.70
N VAL A 66 -21.69 -11.31 -8.87
CA VAL A 66 -20.67 -12.34 -9.08
C VAL A 66 -19.43 -12.09 -8.20
N LEU A 67 -19.13 -10.82 -7.91
CA LEU A 67 -17.98 -10.41 -7.11
C LEU A 67 -18.33 -10.18 -5.63
N THR A 68 -18.14 -11.22 -4.82
CA THR A 68 -18.34 -11.17 -3.36
C THR A 68 -17.09 -10.67 -2.64
N PHE A 69 -17.24 -10.32 -1.35
CA PHE A 69 -16.09 -10.04 -0.47
C PHE A 69 -15.06 -11.18 -0.47
N ASP A 70 -15.51 -12.42 -0.51
CA ASP A 70 -14.64 -13.59 -0.47
C ASP A 70 -13.84 -13.73 -1.76
N HIS A 71 -14.48 -13.58 -2.93
CA HIS A 71 -13.79 -13.55 -4.22
C HIS A 71 -12.72 -12.45 -4.27
N LEU A 72 -13.05 -11.23 -3.84
CA LEU A 72 -12.08 -10.12 -3.79
C LEU A 72 -10.91 -10.40 -2.82
N MET A 73 -11.19 -11.03 -1.68
CA MET A 73 -10.17 -11.38 -0.69
C MET A 73 -9.23 -12.48 -1.19
N ASP A 74 -9.72 -13.41 -1.99
CA ASP A 74 -8.92 -14.49 -2.58
C ASP A 74 -8.06 -13.95 -3.71
N THR A 75 -8.62 -13.11 -4.58
CA THR A 75 -7.85 -12.38 -5.59
C THR A 75 -6.77 -11.50 -4.94
N LEU A 76 -7.09 -10.79 -3.85
CA LEU A 76 -6.10 -10.01 -3.12
C LEU A 76 -4.98 -10.90 -2.55
N GLY A 77 -5.35 -12.07 -2.02
CA GLY A 77 -4.39 -13.06 -1.53
C GLY A 77 -3.45 -13.57 -2.61
N PHE A 78 -4.00 -13.86 -3.80
CA PHE A 78 -3.23 -14.23 -4.97
C PHE A 78 -2.27 -13.11 -5.37
N CYS A 79 -2.74 -11.86 -5.45
CA CYS A 79 -1.89 -10.72 -5.81
C CYS A 79 -0.73 -10.55 -4.84
N PHE A 80 -0.96 -10.67 -3.53
CA PHE A 80 0.11 -10.60 -2.53
C PHE A 80 1.17 -11.68 -2.70
N LEU A 81 0.74 -12.91 -2.96
CA LEU A 81 1.65 -14.03 -3.17
C LEU A 81 2.43 -13.88 -4.50
N TYR A 82 1.74 -13.46 -5.55
CA TYR A 82 2.33 -13.23 -6.86
C TYR A 82 3.34 -12.08 -6.82
N GLN A 83 3.03 -10.98 -6.13
CA GLN A 83 3.95 -9.86 -5.94
C GLN A 83 5.27 -10.28 -5.29
N VAL A 84 5.19 -11.08 -4.22
CA VAL A 84 6.35 -11.66 -3.53
C VAL A 84 7.20 -12.48 -4.51
N LYS A 85 6.57 -13.34 -5.29
CA LYS A 85 7.27 -14.21 -6.24
C LYS A 85 7.90 -13.45 -7.41
N VAL A 86 7.21 -12.47 -7.97
CA VAL A 86 7.76 -11.60 -9.04
C VAL A 86 8.98 -10.85 -8.51
N TYR A 87 8.92 -10.31 -7.29
CA TYR A 87 10.09 -9.66 -6.69
C TYR A 87 11.29 -10.59 -6.59
N ASP A 88 11.06 -11.82 -6.11
CA ASP A 88 12.12 -12.78 -5.82
C ASP A 88 12.70 -13.44 -7.09
N GLN A 89 11.93 -13.55 -8.17
CA GLN A 89 12.24 -14.46 -9.30
C GLN A 89 12.17 -13.82 -10.70
N ALA A 90 11.51 -12.67 -10.89
CA ALA A 90 11.40 -12.05 -12.21
C ALA A 90 12.74 -11.46 -12.69
N PRO A 91 12.98 -11.39 -14.00
CA PRO A 91 14.16 -10.73 -14.56
C PRO A 91 14.13 -9.21 -14.29
N GLU A 92 15.28 -8.61 -13.99
CA GLU A 92 15.36 -7.17 -13.72
C GLU A 92 14.98 -6.35 -14.96
N ASP A 93 15.57 -6.69 -16.11
CA ASP A 93 15.36 -5.98 -17.36
C ASP A 93 14.26 -6.62 -18.22
N GLU A 94 13.69 -5.82 -19.12
CA GLU A 94 12.78 -6.30 -20.16
C GLU A 94 13.52 -7.25 -21.10
N ILE A 95 12.91 -8.41 -21.40
CA ILE A 95 13.50 -9.40 -22.30
C ILE A 95 12.65 -9.49 -23.55
N GLN A 96 13.17 -9.04 -24.69
CA GLN A 96 12.53 -9.28 -25.98
C GLN A 96 12.58 -10.77 -26.31
N ILE A 97 11.40 -11.38 -26.49
CA ILE A 97 11.27 -12.81 -26.81
C ILE A 97 11.26 -12.99 -28.33
N ASP A 98 10.50 -12.15 -29.05
CA ASP A 98 10.44 -12.12 -30.51
C ASP A 98 10.01 -10.72 -31.04
N GLU A 99 9.70 -10.60 -32.33
CA GLU A 99 9.28 -9.34 -32.98
C GLU A 99 7.96 -8.76 -32.44
N PHE A 100 7.12 -9.58 -31.81
CA PHE A 100 5.79 -9.19 -31.33
C PHE A 100 5.67 -9.19 -29.80
N TRP A 101 6.58 -9.86 -29.11
CA TRP A 101 6.44 -10.14 -27.68
C TRP A 101 7.68 -9.75 -26.87
N THR A 102 7.44 -8.97 -25.82
CA THR A 102 8.42 -8.65 -24.79
C THR A 102 7.95 -9.12 -23.42
N ASN A 103 8.88 -9.66 -22.64
CA ASN A 103 8.68 -9.96 -21.24
C ASN A 103 9.02 -8.72 -20.43
N LYS A 104 8.01 -8.10 -19.82
CA LYS A 104 8.16 -6.87 -19.04
C LYS A 104 9.21 -7.01 -17.93
N SER A 105 9.87 -5.89 -17.61
CA SER A 105 10.82 -5.80 -16.51
C SER A 105 10.16 -6.17 -15.17
N LYS A 106 10.96 -6.58 -14.18
CA LYS A 106 10.48 -6.80 -12.80
C LYS A 106 9.76 -5.55 -12.28
N ALA A 107 10.32 -4.37 -12.53
CA ALA A 107 9.76 -3.10 -12.07
C ALA A 107 8.35 -2.86 -12.62
N ASP A 108 8.15 -3.07 -13.92
CA ASP A 108 6.84 -2.89 -14.58
C ASP A 108 5.80 -3.88 -14.04
N LYS A 109 6.19 -5.16 -13.90
CA LYS A 109 5.30 -6.18 -13.34
C LYS A 109 4.88 -5.83 -11.92
N LEU A 110 5.83 -5.44 -11.07
CA LEU A 110 5.53 -5.04 -9.68
C LEU A 110 4.66 -3.79 -9.61
N GLU A 111 4.84 -2.85 -10.53
CA GLU A 111 4.02 -1.64 -10.65
C GLU A 111 2.56 -2.00 -10.96
N GLU A 112 2.33 -2.85 -11.96
CA GLU A 112 0.99 -3.36 -12.34
C GLU A 112 0.34 -4.16 -11.21
N ILE A 113 1.10 -5.06 -10.57
CA ILE A 113 0.65 -5.81 -9.39
C ILE A 113 0.16 -4.88 -8.28
N SER A 114 0.95 -3.85 -8.00
CA SER A 114 0.61 -2.85 -6.99
C SER A 114 -0.63 -2.02 -7.38
N GLN A 115 -0.85 -1.78 -8.68
CA GLN A 115 -2.06 -1.07 -9.15
C GLN A 115 -3.32 -1.93 -8.96
N LEU A 116 -3.30 -3.22 -9.32
CA LEU A 116 -4.45 -4.10 -9.08
C LEU A 116 -4.75 -4.26 -7.59
N ILE A 117 -3.71 -4.42 -6.76
CA ILE A 117 -3.89 -4.46 -5.30
C ILE A 117 -4.65 -3.21 -4.83
N LEU A 118 -4.30 -2.02 -5.32
CA LEU A 118 -5.02 -0.79 -4.96
C LEU A 118 -6.47 -0.79 -5.45
N VAL A 119 -6.75 -1.27 -6.66
CA VAL A 119 -8.13 -1.40 -7.17
C VAL A 119 -8.94 -2.35 -6.27
N LEU A 120 -8.42 -3.54 -5.99
CA LEU A 120 -9.06 -4.53 -5.11
C LEU A 120 -9.31 -3.96 -3.71
N LEU A 121 -8.34 -3.25 -3.14
CA LEU A 121 -8.50 -2.62 -1.83
C LEU A 121 -9.54 -1.50 -1.84
N LYS A 122 -9.63 -0.70 -2.91
CA LYS A 122 -10.68 0.32 -3.07
C LYS A 122 -12.07 -0.33 -3.15
N LEU A 123 -12.22 -1.42 -3.91
CA LEU A 123 -13.47 -2.18 -3.98
C LEU A 123 -13.83 -2.81 -2.63
N LEU A 124 -12.86 -3.49 -2.00
CA LEU A 124 -13.02 -4.10 -0.68
C LEU A 124 -13.40 -3.09 0.38
N VAL A 125 -12.88 -1.85 0.35
CA VAL A 125 -13.27 -0.79 1.29
C VAL A 125 -14.68 -0.26 1.01
N SER A 126 -15.09 -0.21 -0.27
CA SER A 126 -16.39 0.31 -0.72
C SER A 126 -17.56 -0.60 -0.36
N ILE A 127 -17.37 -1.92 -0.32
CA ILE A 127 -18.44 -2.86 0.03
C ILE A 127 -18.77 -2.85 1.54
N PRO A 128 -20.06 -3.02 1.93
CA PRO A 128 -20.42 -3.27 3.32
C PRO A 128 -19.73 -4.53 3.83
N LYS A 129 -19.15 -4.46 5.03
CA LYS A 129 -18.40 -5.59 5.62
C LYS A 129 -18.84 -5.83 7.05
N SER A 130 -18.93 -7.10 7.42
CA SER A 130 -19.09 -7.49 8.82
C SER A 130 -17.82 -7.18 9.62
N LYS A 131 -17.94 -7.20 10.96
CA LYS A 131 -16.79 -7.05 11.86
C LYS A 131 -15.74 -8.14 11.60
N THR A 132 -16.18 -9.36 11.30
CA THR A 132 -15.31 -10.50 10.98
C THR A 132 -14.57 -10.29 9.66
N GLN A 133 -15.28 -9.88 8.61
CA GLN A 133 -14.67 -9.56 7.31
C GLN A 133 -13.64 -8.42 7.41
N SER A 134 -13.96 -7.37 8.17
CA SER A 134 -13.04 -6.25 8.41
C SER A 134 -11.76 -6.69 9.15
N LYS A 135 -11.90 -7.58 10.14
CA LYS A 135 -10.74 -8.19 10.83
C LYS A 135 -9.91 -9.07 9.89
N ARG A 136 -10.56 -9.88 9.04
CA ARG A 136 -9.88 -10.76 8.07
C ARG A 136 -9.05 -9.95 7.07
N LEU A 137 -9.63 -8.89 6.51
CA LEU A 137 -8.92 -7.97 5.61
C LEU A 137 -7.72 -7.32 6.31
N LYS A 138 -7.91 -6.77 7.51
CA LYS A 138 -6.83 -6.14 8.28
C LYS A 138 -5.69 -7.13 8.56
N SER A 139 -6.02 -8.36 8.97
CA SER A 139 -5.03 -9.41 9.27
C SER A 139 -4.23 -9.76 8.02
N ARG A 140 -4.90 -9.99 6.88
CA ARG A 140 -4.23 -10.33 5.61
C ARG A 140 -3.31 -9.20 5.13
N LEU A 141 -3.74 -7.95 5.29
CA LEU A 141 -2.91 -6.76 5.02
C LEU A 141 -1.68 -6.70 5.92
N ALA A 142 -1.85 -6.89 7.23
CA ALA A 142 -0.74 -6.84 8.18
C ALA A 142 0.32 -7.91 7.88
N THR A 143 -0.11 -9.13 7.54
CA THR A 143 0.78 -10.20 7.11
C THR A 143 1.55 -9.82 5.84
N HIS A 144 0.85 -9.28 4.84
CA HIS A 144 1.49 -8.86 3.59
C HIS A 144 2.49 -7.74 3.81
N ILE A 145 2.13 -6.68 4.53
CA ILE A 145 3.02 -5.55 4.86
C ILE A 145 4.28 -6.06 5.56
N ASN A 146 4.12 -6.94 6.55
CA ASN A 146 5.26 -7.51 7.28
C ASN A 146 6.17 -8.38 6.41
N ILE A 147 5.60 -9.20 5.52
CA ILE A 147 6.38 -10.11 4.66
C ILE A 147 7.02 -9.36 3.50
N TYR A 148 6.29 -8.47 2.84
CA TYR A 148 6.70 -7.84 1.60
C TYR A 148 7.40 -6.50 1.87
N GLU A 149 6.74 -5.56 2.55
CA GLU A 149 7.24 -4.19 2.69
C GLU A 149 8.37 -4.06 3.72
N LEU A 150 8.39 -4.87 4.79
CA LEU A 150 9.40 -4.75 5.84
C LEU A 150 10.66 -5.59 5.56
N LYS A 151 10.53 -6.79 4.97
CA LYS A 151 11.68 -7.71 4.78
C LYS A 151 12.50 -7.46 3.51
N ARG A 152 11.98 -6.70 2.53
CA ARG A 152 12.65 -6.42 1.25
C ARG A 152 13.16 -4.98 1.26
N THR A 153 14.46 -4.80 1.34
CA THR A 153 15.08 -3.54 1.81
C THR A 153 15.29 -2.46 0.75
N ASN A 154 15.27 -2.74 -0.56
CA ASN A 154 15.98 -1.84 -1.49
C ASN A 154 15.22 -1.16 -2.64
N GLN A 155 13.92 -1.31 -2.83
CA GLN A 155 13.16 -0.53 -3.84
C GLN A 155 11.70 -0.43 -3.39
N LYS A 156 11.26 0.72 -2.86
CA LYS A 156 9.92 0.82 -2.23
C LYS A 156 9.04 1.91 -2.82
N PRO A 157 7.97 1.52 -3.52
CA PRO A 157 6.66 2.10 -3.29
C PRO A 157 5.90 1.23 -2.27
N ASN A 158 5.82 1.71 -1.02
CA ASN A 158 4.86 1.19 -0.03
C ASN A 158 3.43 1.36 -0.58
N ILE A 159 2.52 0.41 -0.34
CA ILE A 159 1.12 0.51 -0.78
C ILE A 159 0.46 1.80 -0.26
N LEU A 160 0.77 2.21 0.97
CA LEU A 160 0.37 3.48 1.59
C LEU A 160 0.90 4.69 0.80
N LEU A 161 2.18 4.70 0.44
CA LEU A 161 2.76 5.77 -0.37
C LEU A 161 2.06 5.86 -1.72
N LYS A 162 1.79 4.71 -2.36
CA LYS A 162 1.15 4.63 -3.67
C LYS A 162 -0.29 5.15 -3.68
N ILE A 163 -1.10 4.82 -2.68
CA ILE A 163 -2.45 5.41 -2.55
C ILE A 163 -2.40 6.91 -2.29
N CYS A 164 -1.41 7.39 -1.52
CA CYS A 164 -1.23 8.82 -1.26
C CYS A 164 -0.81 9.61 -2.51
N THR A 165 -0.03 9.01 -3.43
CA THR A 165 0.35 9.63 -4.70
C THR A 165 -0.85 9.89 -5.60
N SER A 166 -1.73 8.90 -5.73
CA SER A 166 -2.93 8.95 -6.59
C SER A 166 -4.17 9.52 -5.89
N HIS A 167 -4.04 9.97 -4.64
CA HIS A 167 -5.12 10.46 -3.81
C HIS A 167 -5.90 11.61 -4.45
N ARG A 168 -7.21 11.41 -4.56
CA ARG A 168 -8.22 12.40 -4.98
C ARG A 168 -8.98 12.97 -3.80
N GLY A 169 -8.96 12.24 -2.68
CA GLY A 169 -9.61 12.58 -1.42
C GLY A 169 -11.10 12.34 -1.40
N ASP A 170 -11.44 11.19 -1.97
CA ASP A 170 -12.69 10.50 -1.75
C ASP A 170 -12.69 9.86 -0.37
N ALA A 171 -13.86 9.79 0.27
CA ALA A 171 -14.00 9.22 1.62
C ALA A 171 -13.48 7.78 1.74
N ASN A 172 -13.61 6.97 0.67
CA ASN A 172 -13.11 5.60 0.66
C ASN A 172 -11.57 5.52 0.62
N GLU A 173 -10.89 6.49 -0.01
CA GLU A 173 -9.42 6.56 0.03
C GLU A 173 -8.94 6.91 1.44
N PHE A 174 -9.61 7.83 2.14
CA PHE A 174 -9.32 8.13 3.54
C PHE A 174 -9.51 6.89 4.44
N LYS A 175 -10.58 6.12 4.23
CA LYS A 175 -10.81 4.85 4.95
C LYS A 175 -9.70 3.83 4.66
N LEU A 176 -9.28 3.71 3.40
CA LEU A 176 -8.21 2.80 2.99
C LEU A 176 -6.87 3.20 3.62
N ILE A 177 -6.50 4.48 3.59
CA ILE A 177 -5.27 4.98 4.23
C ILE A 177 -5.28 4.65 5.73
N LYS A 178 -6.39 4.93 6.43
CA LYS A 178 -6.55 4.58 7.86
C LYS A 178 -6.45 3.07 8.11
N LEU A 179 -6.97 2.24 7.20
CA LEU A 179 -6.88 0.79 7.30
C LEU A 179 -5.44 0.31 7.15
N LEU A 180 -4.70 0.82 6.16
CA LEU A 180 -3.29 0.50 5.93
C LEU A 180 -2.42 0.90 7.13
N LEU A 181 -2.58 2.12 7.66
CA LEU A 181 -1.90 2.57 8.88
C LEU A 181 -2.19 1.64 10.07
N LYS A 182 -3.47 1.28 10.28
CA LYS A 182 -3.86 0.34 11.34
C LYS A 182 -3.32 -1.07 11.13
N ALA A 183 -3.04 -1.46 9.90
CA ALA A 183 -2.44 -2.75 9.54
C ALA A 183 -0.91 -2.74 9.66
N GLY A 184 -0.30 -1.59 9.99
CA GLY A 184 1.15 -1.45 10.21
C GLY A 184 1.92 -0.98 8.97
N ALA A 185 1.25 -0.42 7.97
CA ALA A 185 1.94 0.18 6.83
C ALA A 185 2.85 1.33 7.31
N ASP A 186 4.04 1.41 6.75
CA ASP A 186 5.06 2.38 7.17
C ASP A 186 4.78 3.78 6.57
N PRO A 187 4.39 4.78 7.39
CA PRO A 187 4.17 6.14 6.92
C PRO A 187 5.46 6.93 6.70
N ASN A 188 6.63 6.35 7.00
CA ASN A 188 7.94 6.95 6.77
C ASN A 188 8.53 6.54 5.41
N ALA A 189 7.85 5.69 4.64
CA ALA A 189 8.24 5.41 3.27
C ALA A 189 8.28 6.72 2.46
N VAL A 190 9.29 6.91 1.61
CA VAL A 190 9.44 8.14 0.82
C VAL A 190 9.52 7.84 -0.67
N ASP A 191 9.05 8.78 -1.48
CA ASP A 191 9.23 8.72 -2.93
C ASP A 191 10.60 9.28 -3.37
N GLN A 192 10.80 9.36 -4.69
CA GLN A 192 12.03 9.89 -5.29
C GLN A 192 12.32 11.36 -4.93
N GLU A 193 11.31 12.13 -4.52
CA GLU A 193 11.45 13.50 -4.02
C GLU A 193 11.62 13.58 -2.49
N ARG A 194 11.86 12.43 -1.85
CA ARG A 194 11.87 12.25 -0.39
C ARG A 194 10.56 12.66 0.29
N ARG A 195 9.43 12.60 -0.44
CA ARG A 195 8.12 12.91 0.11
C ARG A 195 7.53 11.66 0.74
N SER A 196 7.26 11.73 2.04
CA SER A 196 6.49 10.72 2.75
C SER A 196 4.98 10.77 2.40
N PRO A 197 4.17 9.74 2.72
CA PRO A 197 2.71 9.78 2.62
C PRO A 197 2.10 11.07 3.16
N LEU A 198 2.58 11.56 4.31
CA LEU A 198 2.08 12.80 4.90
C LEU A 198 2.41 14.03 4.05
N HIS A 199 3.57 14.07 3.38
CA HIS A 199 3.88 15.16 2.44
C HIS A 199 2.92 15.18 1.26
N LEU A 200 2.62 14.01 0.69
CA LEU A 200 1.71 13.88 -0.45
C LEU A 200 0.29 14.31 -0.06
N LEU A 201 -0.21 13.85 1.09
CA LEU A 201 -1.53 14.24 1.59
C LEU A 201 -1.59 15.74 1.92
N ALA A 202 -0.58 16.28 2.61
CA ALA A 202 -0.51 17.70 2.93
C ALA A 202 -0.52 18.57 1.66
N LYS A 203 0.25 18.18 0.63
CA LYS A 203 0.28 18.87 -0.67
C LYS A 203 -1.10 18.86 -1.32
N LYS A 204 -1.82 17.73 -1.30
CA LYS A 204 -3.18 17.63 -1.84
C LYS A 204 -4.17 18.51 -1.08
N GLU A 205 -4.11 18.54 0.24
CA GLU A 205 -4.95 19.41 1.06
C GLU A 205 -4.72 20.91 0.76
N LEU A 206 -3.46 21.31 0.55
CA LEU A 206 -3.13 22.68 0.15
C LEU A 206 -3.70 23.05 -1.22
N TYR A 207 -3.67 22.14 -2.19
CA TYR A 207 -4.29 22.40 -3.49
C TYR A 207 -5.81 22.57 -3.41
N SER A 208 -6.44 22.00 -2.37
CA SER A 208 -7.86 22.16 -2.10
C SER A 208 -8.21 23.41 -1.29
N PHE A 209 -7.28 24.35 -1.06
CA PHE A 209 -7.53 25.54 -0.21
C PHE A 209 -8.76 26.36 -0.62
N LYS A 210 -9.03 26.46 -1.93
CA LYS A 210 -10.21 27.17 -2.44
C LYS A 210 -11.54 26.56 -1.97
N MET A 211 -11.53 25.27 -1.60
CA MET A 211 -12.70 24.52 -1.15
C MET A 211 -12.90 24.56 0.37
N TRP A 212 -11.93 25.05 1.15
CA TRP A 212 -11.97 24.99 2.62
C TRP A 212 -13.16 25.73 3.24
N GLY A 213 -13.67 26.78 2.59
CA GLY A 213 -14.87 27.50 3.03
C GLY A 213 -16.19 26.80 2.68
N ASN A 214 -16.16 25.71 1.90
CA ASN A 214 -17.37 24.99 1.50
C ASN A 214 -17.79 23.99 2.59
N PRO A 215 -19.06 23.99 3.03
CA PRO A 215 -19.55 23.00 3.99
C PRO A 215 -19.33 21.53 3.61
N SER A 216 -19.35 21.22 2.31
CA SER A 216 -19.06 19.87 1.81
C SER A 216 -17.63 19.41 2.09
N TYR A 217 -16.70 20.34 2.37
CA TYR A 217 -15.31 20.03 2.66
C TYR A 217 -15.07 19.59 4.12
N PHE A 218 -15.98 19.90 5.05
CA PHE A 218 -15.77 19.60 6.48
C PHE A 218 -15.51 18.11 6.72
N THR A 219 -16.26 17.21 6.07
CA THR A 219 -16.05 15.76 6.18
C THR A 219 -14.66 15.33 5.70
N ARG A 220 -14.15 15.96 4.65
CA ARG A 220 -12.79 15.72 4.15
C ARG A 220 -11.75 16.22 5.13
N ALA A 221 -11.91 17.43 5.67
CA ALA A 221 -11.01 18.00 6.66
C ALA A 221 -10.93 17.15 7.93
N GLU A 222 -12.07 16.64 8.43
CA GLU A 222 -12.12 15.68 9.55
C GLU A 222 -11.35 14.38 9.24
N ASN A 223 -11.53 13.86 8.02
CA ASN A 223 -10.85 12.65 7.60
C ASN A 223 -9.33 12.82 7.51
N PHE A 224 -8.87 13.92 6.93
CA PHE A 224 -7.45 14.28 6.87
C PHE A 224 -6.89 14.47 8.28
N THR A 225 -7.56 15.26 9.13
CA THR A 225 -7.16 15.50 10.52
C THR A 225 -7.00 14.20 11.31
N SER A 226 -7.93 13.26 11.11
CA SER A 226 -7.87 11.95 11.74
C SER A 226 -6.70 11.09 11.24
N ILE A 227 -6.31 11.18 9.95
CA ILE A 227 -5.10 10.51 9.46
C ILE A 227 -3.84 11.12 10.07
N VAL A 228 -3.73 12.46 10.07
CA VAL A 228 -2.57 13.13 10.65
C VAL A 228 -2.42 12.77 12.12
N ARG A 229 -3.52 12.72 12.86
CA ARG A 229 -3.52 12.25 14.25
C ARG A 229 -2.97 10.83 14.39
N VAL A 230 -3.44 9.87 13.59
CA VAL A 230 -2.94 8.47 13.63
C VAL A 230 -1.45 8.39 13.31
N ILE A 231 -0.94 9.22 12.40
CA ILE A 231 0.49 9.27 12.07
C ILE A 231 1.29 9.88 13.22
N LEU A 232 0.85 11.00 13.81
CA LEU A 232 1.59 11.61 14.93
C LEU A 232 1.55 10.74 16.20
N GLU A 233 0.42 10.11 16.49
CA GLU A 233 0.31 9.17 17.62
C GLU A 233 1.17 7.91 17.44
N GLY A 234 1.55 7.58 16.20
CA GLY A 234 2.16 6.32 15.82
C GLY A 234 3.65 6.15 16.14
N ARG A 235 4.30 7.06 16.86
CA ARG A 235 5.77 7.08 17.08
C ARG A 235 6.59 6.94 15.77
N PHE A 236 6.07 7.48 14.68
CA PHE A 236 6.77 7.51 13.39
C PHE A 236 7.77 8.66 13.36
N HIS A 237 8.64 8.73 12.35
CA HIS A 237 9.56 9.87 12.19
C HIS A 237 8.77 11.06 11.66
N GLU A 238 8.21 11.84 12.58
CA GLU A 238 7.30 12.95 12.30
C GLU A 238 7.99 14.11 11.55
N ASP A 239 9.31 14.02 11.41
CA ASP A 239 10.20 15.08 10.99
C ASP A 239 10.99 14.83 9.72
N GLN A 240 10.65 13.76 9.00
CA GLN A 240 11.19 13.51 7.68
C GLN A 240 11.11 14.74 6.78
N ILE A 241 12.20 15.02 6.06
CA ILE A 241 12.25 16.13 5.11
C ILE A 241 12.24 15.66 3.67
N ASN A 242 11.53 16.41 2.84
CA ASN A 242 11.63 16.29 1.39
C ASN A 242 12.98 16.86 0.89
N LEU A 243 13.24 16.75 -0.42
CA LEU A 243 14.45 17.33 -1.05
C LEU A 243 14.58 18.85 -0.89
N ARG A 244 13.51 19.57 -0.51
CA ARG A 244 13.54 21.01 -0.21
C ARG A 244 13.90 21.31 1.24
N GLY A 245 14.14 20.28 2.06
CA GLY A 245 14.47 20.40 3.47
C GLY A 245 13.29 20.77 4.37
N GLN A 246 12.05 20.54 3.91
CA GLN A 246 10.82 20.87 4.63
C GLN A 246 10.14 19.59 5.12
N SER A 247 9.61 19.61 6.34
CA SER A 247 8.71 18.53 6.79
C SER A 247 7.31 18.68 6.22
N ALA A 248 6.53 17.60 6.24
CA ALA A 248 5.18 17.60 5.69
C ALA A 248 4.26 18.64 6.37
N LEU A 249 4.39 18.82 7.68
CA LEU A 249 3.59 19.79 8.44
C LEU A 249 4.11 21.22 8.31
N GLU A 250 5.40 21.42 8.03
CA GLU A 250 5.94 22.74 7.69
C GLU A 250 5.38 23.25 6.36
N CYS A 251 5.12 22.37 5.39
CA CYS A 251 4.45 22.73 4.14
C CYS A 251 3.05 23.33 4.36
N LEU A 252 2.35 22.94 5.44
CA LEU A 252 1.00 23.42 5.76
C LEU A 252 1.00 24.76 6.51
N LYS A 253 2.12 25.14 7.12
CA LYS A 253 2.25 26.34 7.97
C LYS A 253 1.73 27.63 7.34
N PRO A 254 1.98 27.95 6.05
CA PRO A 254 1.56 29.22 5.46
C PRO A 254 0.04 29.44 5.46
N LEU A 255 -0.74 28.36 5.33
CA LEU A 255 -2.20 28.41 5.21
C LEU A 255 -2.93 27.83 6.43
N LEU A 256 -2.18 27.40 7.46
CA LEU A 256 -2.74 26.79 8.67
C LEU A 256 -3.82 27.65 9.36
N PRO A 257 -3.70 28.99 9.48
CA PRO A 257 -4.74 29.82 10.10
C PRO A 257 -6.08 29.82 9.36
N LEU A 258 -6.07 29.46 8.07
CA LEU A 258 -7.26 29.42 7.21
C LEU A 258 -7.87 28.01 7.11
N TYR A 259 -7.23 26.99 7.70
CA TYR A 259 -7.69 25.62 7.59
C TYR A 259 -8.99 25.42 8.40
N PRO A 260 -10.01 24.72 7.86
CA PRO A 260 -11.36 24.72 8.43
C PRO A 260 -11.52 23.82 9.66
N ASN A 261 -10.47 23.10 10.06
CA ASN A 261 -10.49 22.23 11.23
C ASN A 261 -9.63 22.80 12.36
N ALA A 262 -10.27 23.34 13.41
CA ALA A 262 -9.57 23.95 14.53
C ALA A 262 -8.70 22.95 15.33
N GLN A 263 -9.15 21.70 15.48
CA GLN A 263 -8.38 20.66 16.16
C GLN A 263 -7.09 20.34 15.41
N PHE A 264 -7.16 20.32 14.08
CA PHE A 264 -5.99 20.18 13.22
C PHE A 264 -5.01 21.34 13.41
N CYS A 265 -5.50 22.58 13.38
CA CYS A 265 -4.66 23.75 13.57
C CYS A 265 -3.94 23.72 14.93
N GLN A 266 -4.63 23.29 15.98
CA GLN A 266 -4.05 23.10 17.31
C GLN A 266 -3.00 21.98 17.31
N LEU A 267 -3.31 20.83 16.72
CA LEU A 267 -2.42 19.66 16.64
C LEU A 267 -1.11 19.99 15.90
N VAL A 268 -1.20 20.66 14.75
CA VAL A 268 -0.02 21.08 13.99
C VAL A 268 0.71 22.21 14.71
N GLY A 269 -0.02 23.15 15.31
CA GLY A 269 0.55 24.24 16.07
C GLY A 269 1.37 23.78 17.28
N SER A 270 0.89 22.79 18.03
CA SER A 270 1.65 22.19 19.15
C SER A 270 2.87 21.44 18.64
N PHE A 271 2.70 20.67 17.56
CA PHE A 271 3.79 19.92 16.93
C PHE A 271 4.93 20.83 16.44
N LEU A 272 4.61 21.92 15.73
CA LEU A 272 5.60 22.85 15.21
C LEU A 272 6.31 23.68 16.29
N LYS A 273 5.70 23.82 17.48
CA LYS A 273 6.30 24.49 18.64
C LYS A 273 7.07 23.53 19.55
N GLY A 274 6.90 22.22 19.38
CA GLY A 274 7.55 21.21 20.20
C GLY A 274 9.07 21.27 20.07
N VAL A 275 9.77 21.25 21.20
CA VAL A 275 11.24 21.13 21.21
C VAL A 275 11.58 19.69 20.84
N ARG A 276 12.24 19.52 19.70
CA ARG A 276 12.71 18.20 19.26
C ARG A 276 14.05 17.87 19.92
N PRO A 277 14.35 16.58 20.14
CA PRO A 277 15.68 16.16 20.55
C PRO A 277 16.74 16.76 19.60
N LEU A 278 17.87 17.19 20.17
CA LEU A 278 18.98 17.76 19.38
C LEU A 278 19.43 16.81 18.27
N SER A 279 19.37 15.49 18.52
CA SER A 279 19.70 14.46 17.54
C SER A 279 18.79 14.48 16.31
N CYS A 280 17.49 14.68 16.47
CA CYS A 280 16.54 14.86 15.36
C CYS A 280 16.81 16.14 14.58
N ILE A 281 17.12 17.24 15.28
CA ILE A 281 17.49 18.53 14.65
C ILE A 281 18.79 18.37 13.85
N ALA A 282 19.80 17.72 14.42
CA ALA A 282 21.07 17.45 13.76
C ALA A 282 20.88 16.59 12.51
N ALA A 283 20.11 15.49 12.61
CA ALA A 283 19.78 14.64 11.47
C ALA A 283 19.08 15.43 10.35
N LYS A 284 18.12 16.28 10.70
CA LYS A 284 17.44 17.17 9.75
C LYS A 284 18.40 18.14 9.06
N VAL A 285 19.36 18.73 9.79
CA VAL A 285 20.35 19.65 9.23
C VAL A 285 21.29 18.91 8.26
N VAL A 286 21.78 17.74 8.65
CA VAL A 286 22.63 16.89 7.80
C VAL A 286 21.92 16.58 6.48
N GLN A 287 20.66 16.16 6.56
CA GLN A 287 19.86 15.83 5.38
C GLN A 287 19.52 17.06 4.53
N LYS A 288 19.18 18.19 5.14
CA LYS A 288 18.81 19.43 4.46
C LYS A 288 19.97 20.00 3.65
N HIS A 289 21.19 19.90 4.17
CA HIS A 289 22.39 20.41 3.54
C HIS A 289 23.16 19.35 2.75
N GLN A 290 22.59 18.13 2.60
CA GLN A 290 23.20 17.01 1.89
C GLN A 290 24.64 16.73 2.37
N LEU A 291 24.86 16.85 3.68
CA LEU A 291 26.18 16.63 4.26
C LEU A 291 26.53 15.14 4.19
N PRO A 292 27.79 14.78 3.90
CA PRO A 292 28.22 13.39 3.84
C PRO A 292 28.05 12.73 5.21
N CYS A 293 27.31 11.62 5.25
CA CYS A 293 27.04 10.87 6.47
C CYS A 293 27.72 9.49 6.50
N GLU A 294 28.40 9.09 5.43
CA GLU A 294 29.09 7.80 5.27
C GLU A 294 30.18 7.55 6.34
N CYS A 295 30.75 8.63 6.90
CA CYS A 295 31.76 8.56 7.95
C CYS A 295 31.15 8.41 9.36
N LEU A 296 29.82 8.49 9.51
CA LEU A 296 29.16 8.33 10.80
C LEU A 296 29.10 6.85 11.21
N PRO A 297 29.02 6.52 12.52
CA PRO A 297 28.64 5.18 12.96
C PRO A 297 27.33 4.72 12.32
N VAL A 298 27.21 3.42 12.00
CA VAL A 298 26.04 2.84 11.31
C VAL A 298 24.69 3.19 11.97
N THR A 299 24.66 3.26 13.30
CA THR A 299 23.46 3.67 14.05
C THR A 299 23.07 5.12 13.79
N LEU A 300 24.05 6.03 13.70
CA LEU A 300 23.84 7.44 13.35
C LEU A 300 23.53 7.61 11.87
N GLN A 301 24.15 6.83 10.98
CA GLN A 301 23.77 6.80 9.57
C GLN A 301 22.30 6.42 9.41
N SER A 302 21.87 5.32 10.04
CA SER A 302 20.47 4.88 9.99
C SER A 302 19.53 5.95 10.56
N MET A 303 19.91 6.60 11.66
CA MET A 303 19.11 7.69 12.21
C MET A 303 18.99 8.85 11.23
N VAL A 304 20.11 9.30 10.64
CA VAL A 304 20.15 10.39 9.68
C VAL A 304 19.32 10.05 8.44
N LEU A 305 19.45 8.83 7.90
CA LEU A 305 18.72 8.36 6.71
C LEU A 305 17.21 8.24 6.94
N GLN A 306 16.77 8.05 8.18
CA GLN A 306 15.36 7.94 8.54
C GLN A 306 14.67 9.31 8.71
N HIS A 307 15.43 10.41 8.78
CA HIS A 307 14.96 11.81 8.84
C HIS A 307 15.13 12.50 7.48
#